data_AF-R9M1T6-F1
#
_entry.id   AF-R9M1T6-F1
#
_cell.length_a   1.000
_cell.length_b   1.000
_cell.length_c   1.000
_cell.angle_alpha   90.00
_cell.angle_beta   90.00
_cell.angle_gamma   90.00
#
_symmetry.space_group_name_H-M   'P 1'
#
loop_
_entity.id
_entity.type
_entity.pdbx_description
1 polymer ?
#
loop_
_entity_poly.entity_id
_entity_poly.type
_entity_poly.pdbx_seq_one_letter_code
_entity_poly.pdbx_strand_id
1 'polypeptide(L)'
;MQYQVSIPTLMDFFCQGEHQGFSEADIQTAEKTIGVALPTIYRDFLKTYGLDPINNRHNHINCPPKGIVTSYSYIQDTLEDWVEEFQEAKEQGQENRYKDNGYFALWQLPQEKWSAITDNYVLLWCENQGVWNAGYRLSDLQAGLSDPPLYISTNDDYISFAKCADNLDAFLLSMLWDAAYGYNGGVRLTDSTQINSALSQAGIDRKLLEFRGLLSACLDDKRETLYLYYNNGEYQELCTANRNKPAPQAKPVFEKPTLKYVPKGPYHIEVTFDQGIDPPNSTHIHPLIARVIERMYGKRLLVRYDWMKAIGKTKGLTLDLRDVIIEPDGTAHAPIPVNLPSSFYLDPADWSIIEEMPNLQTLRIENLIVDDFSFLSKCKNLKMLSLYNTNFTDCRMLLKLPKLEEVDLRFCPLEHEEVLQTLDIRQVGLAKEQQ
;
A
#
# COMPACT_ATOMS: atom_id res chain seq x y z
N MET A 1 -24.65 26.32 -10.51
CA MET A 1 -24.84 25.73 -9.17
C MET A 1 -25.48 24.38 -9.35
N GLN A 2 -24.70 23.35 -9.09
CA GLN A 2 -25.16 21.97 -9.12
C GLN A 2 -25.12 21.45 -7.69
N TYR A 3 -26.26 21.11 -7.10
CA TYR A 3 -26.33 20.60 -5.73
C TYR A 3 -26.33 19.06 -5.68
N GLN A 4 -26.61 18.40 -6.80
CA GLN A 4 -26.54 16.93 -6.97
C GLN A 4 -25.26 16.61 -7.74
N VAL A 5 -24.11 16.90 -7.13
CA VAL A 5 -22.84 16.62 -7.78
C VAL A 5 -22.59 15.12 -7.69
N SER A 6 -22.60 14.44 -8.82
CA SER A 6 -22.35 12.99 -8.89
C SER A 6 -20.87 12.69 -8.71
N ILE A 7 -20.52 11.45 -8.39
CA ILE A 7 -19.13 11.01 -8.33
C ILE A 7 -18.40 11.30 -9.65
N PRO A 8 -18.92 10.96 -10.86
CA PRO A 8 -18.30 11.37 -12.12
C PRO A 8 -17.99 12.86 -12.21
N THR A 9 -18.93 13.74 -11.84
CA THR A 9 -18.71 15.19 -11.88
C THR A 9 -17.63 15.64 -10.88
N LEU A 10 -17.50 14.97 -9.73
CA LEU A 10 -16.42 15.23 -8.79
C LEU A 10 -15.07 14.72 -9.31
N MET A 11 -15.03 13.55 -9.95
CA MET A 11 -13.81 13.03 -10.59
C MET A 11 -13.32 13.99 -11.68
N ASP A 12 -14.21 14.45 -12.57
CA ASP A 12 -13.92 15.46 -13.60
C ASP A 12 -13.43 16.78 -12.98
N PHE A 13 -13.91 17.11 -11.77
CA PHE A 13 -13.50 18.31 -11.06
C PHE A 13 -12.05 18.24 -10.58
N PHE A 14 -11.63 17.11 -10.02
CA PHE A 14 -10.30 16.94 -9.45
C PHE A 14 -9.25 16.50 -10.48
N CYS A 15 -9.66 15.75 -11.50
CA CYS A 15 -8.79 15.18 -12.52
C CYS A 15 -9.28 15.61 -13.91
N GLN A 16 -8.61 16.62 -14.47
CA GLN A 16 -8.94 17.12 -15.81
C GLN A 16 -8.33 16.21 -16.88
N GLY A 17 -9.10 15.96 -17.94
CA GLY A 17 -8.63 15.22 -19.11
C GLY A 17 -9.18 13.80 -19.16
N GLU A 18 -8.42 12.89 -19.77
CA GLU A 18 -8.81 11.50 -19.91
C GLU A 18 -8.53 10.75 -18.61
N HIS A 19 -9.59 10.19 -18.02
CA HIS A 19 -9.48 9.31 -16.85
C HIS A 19 -8.78 8.01 -17.20
N GLN A 20 -8.09 7.45 -16.22
CA GLN A 20 -7.40 6.17 -16.37
C GLN A 20 -7.90 5.21 -15.29
N GLY A 21 -8.06 3.94 -15.66
CA GLY A 21 -8.50 2.92 -14.73
C GLY A 21 -7.80 1.58 -14.93
N PHE A 22 -8.11 0.65 -14.04
CA PHE A 22 -7.48 -0.66 -14.03
C PHE A 22 -8.00 -1.57 -15.14
N SER A 23 -7.15 -2.50 -15.56
CA SER A 23 -7.53 -3.49 -16.55
C SER A 23 -8.56 -4.47 -15.99
N GLU A 24 -9.41 -5.00 -16.88
CA GLU A 24 -10.35 -6.08 -16.54
C GLU A 24 -9.62 -7.30 -15.95
N ALA A 25 -8.42 -7.61 -16.45
CA ALA A 25 -7.60 -8.72 -15.99
C ALA A 25 -7.10 -8.54 -14.55
N ASP A 26 -6.71 -7.32 -14.17
CA ASP A 26 -6.27 -7.01 -12.80
C ASP A 26 -7.42 -7.16 -11.80
N ILE A 27 -8.60 -6.67 -12.16
CA ILE A 27 -9.81 -6.78 -11.33
C ILE A 27 -10.20 -8.26 -11.16
N GLN A 28 -10.23 -9.03 -12.24
CA GLN A 28 -10.53 -10.47 -12.17
C GLN A 28 -9.49 -11.24 -11.34
N THR A 29 -8.23 -10.83 -11.40
CA THR A 29 -7.17 -11.43 -10.58
C THR A 29 -7.36 -11.12 -9.10
N ALA A 30 -7.76 -9.89 -8.75
CA ALA A 30 -8.15 -9.55 -7.38
C ALA A 30 -9.35 -10.39 -6.91
N GLU A 31 -10.43 -10.45 -7.69
CA GLU A 31 -11.65 -11.22 -7.39
C GLU A 31 -11.36 -12.70 -7.16
N LYS A 32 -10.49 -13.30 -7.99
CA LYS A 32 -10.03 -14.67 -7.81
C LYS A 32 -9.27 -14.86 -6.49
N THR A 33 -8.48 -13.86 -6.09
CA THR A 33 -7.69 -13.89 -4.86
C THR A 33 -8.57 -13.79 -3.61
N ILE A 34 -9.57 -12.89 -3.62
CA ILE A 34 -10.51 -12.72 -2.50
C ILE A 34 -11.66 -13.74 -2.50
N GLY A 35 -11.85 -14.49 -3.58
CA GLY A 35 -12.84 -15.56 -3.69
C GLY A 35 -14.28 -15.07 -3.92
N VAL A 36 -14.48 -13.81 -4.32
CA VAL A 36 -15.80 -13.23 -4.62
C VAL A 36 -15.67 -12.14 -5.69
N ALA A 37 -16.74 -11.92 -6.46
CA ALA A 37 -16.80 -10.81 -7.42
C ALA A 37 -17.06 -9.48 -6.68
N LEU A 38 -16.48 -8.40 -7.19
CA LEU A 38 -16.76 -7.04 -6.73
C LEU A 38 -18.10 -6.54 -7.32
N PRO A 39 -18.82 -5.62 -6.64
CA PRO A 39 -20.04 -5.03 -7.20
C PRO A 39 -19.78 -4.33 -8.54
N THR A 40 -20.72 -4.42 -9.50
CA THR A 40 -20.58 -3.88 -10.87
C THR A 40 -20.25 -2.38 -10.90
N ILE A 41 -21.10 -1.53 -10.37
CA ILE A 41 -20.71 -0.82 -9.15
C ILE A 41 -19.32 -0.21 -9.10
N TYR A 42 -18.55 -0.84 -8.22
CA TYR A 42 -17.17 -0.52 -7.90
C TYR A 42 -16.21 -0.93 -9.02
N ARG A 43 -16.52 -1.99 -9.79
CA ARG A 43 -15.74 -2.36 -10.96
C ARG A 43 -15.74 -1.25 -12.01
N ASP A 44 -16.89 -0.66 -12.28
CA ASP A 44 -17.04 0.43 -13.24
C ASP A 44 -16.26 1.67 -12.77
N PHE A 45 -16.31 1.96 -11.46
CA PHE A 45 -15.46 2.99 -10.85
C PHE A 45 -13.96 2.70 -11.06
N LEU A 46 -13.49 1.49 -10.72
CA LEU A 46 -12.08 1.11 -10.87
C LEU A 46 -11.60 1.15 -12.32
N LYS A 47 -12.43 0.74 -13.28
CA LYS A 47 -12.10 0.73 -14.71
C LYS A 47 -12.08 2.12 -15.34
N THR A 48 -12.86 3.05 -14.77
CA THR A 48 -12.96 4.41 -15.31
C THR A 48 -11.96 5.33 -14.64
N TYR A 49 -11.87 5.27 -13.31
CA TYR A 49 -11.21 6.28 -12.47
C TYR A 49 -10.08 5.72 -11.61
N GLY A 50 -9.87 4.40 -11.56
CA GLY A 50 -9.04 3.77 -10.54
C GLY A 50 -7.59 4.27 -10.46
N LEU A 51 -7.03 4.74 -11.58
CA LEU A 51 -5.66 5.27 -11.67
C LEU A 51 -5.59 6.80 -11.53
N ASP A 52 -6.72 7.48 -11.34
CA ASP A 52 -6.74 8.93 -11.19
C ASP A 52 -5.97 9.36 -9.93
N PRO A 53 -5.14 10.42 -10.01
CA PRO A 53 -4.31 10.86 -8.89
C PRO A 53 -5.08 11.21 -7.62
N ILE A 54 -6.34 11.68 -7.76
CA ILE A 54 -7.17 12.05 -6.61
C ILE A 54 -7.45 10.87 -5.66
N ASN A 55 -7.45 9.63 -6.17
CA ASN A 55 -7.63 8.43 -5.36
C ASN A 55 -6.45 8.12 -4.44
N ASN A 56 -5.36 8.90 -4.54
CA ASN A 56 -4.15 8.78 -3.71
C ASN A 56 -3.84 10.07 -2.94
N ARG A 57 -4.77 11.04 -2.94
CA ARG A 57 -4.65 12.30 -2.21
C ARG A 57 -5.38 12.17 -0.88
N HIS A 58 -4.68 12.46 0.22
CA HIS A 58 -5.15 12.32 1.60
C HIS A 58 -5.44 10.88 2.03
N ASN A 59 -6.13 10.09 1.23
CA ASN A 59 -6.40 8.69 1.50
C ASN A 59 -6.16 7.87 0.22
N HIS A 60 -6.27 6.55 0.32
CA HIS A 60 -5.90 5.64 -0.76
C HIS A 60 -7.02 4.66 -1.10
N ILE A 61 -7.40 4.60 -2.38
CA ILE A 61 -8.08 3.43 -2.93
C ILE A 61 -7.04 2.34 -3.22
N ASN A 62 -7.30 1.13 -2.77
CA ASN A 62 -6.42 -0.02 -2.95
C ASN A 62 -6.43 -0.49 -4.41
N CYS A 63 -5.23 -0.60 -5.01
CA CYS A 63 -5.07 -0.95 -6.41
C CYS A 63 -5.10 -2.49 -6.64
N PRO A 64 -5.95 -3.02 -7.54
CA PRO A 64 -5.82 -4.42 -7.98
C PRO A 64 -4.52 -4.65 -8.78
N PRO A 65 -4.03 -5.90 -8.89
CA PRO A 65 -4.60 -7.09 -8.27
C PRO A 65 -4.17 -7.30 -6.81
N LYS A 66 -3.04 -6.71 -6.38
CA LYS A 66 -2.41 -7.02 -5.09
C LYS A 66 -2.92 -6.21 -3.90
N GLY A 67 -3.57 -5.07 -4.13
CA GLY A 67 -4.03 -4.18 -3.06
C GLY A 67 -5.41 -4.55 -2.51
N ILE A 68 -6.24 -5.26 -3.28
CA ILE A 68 -7.56 -5.69 -2.83
C ILE A 68 -7.42 -7.04 -2.15
N VAL A 69 -7.48 -7.03 -0.82
CA VAL A 69 -7.30 -8.20 0.04
C VAL A 69 -8.41 -8.29 1.07
N THR A 70 -8.47 -9.39 1.81
CA THR A 70 -9.46 -9.56 2.88
C THR A 70 -8.87 -9.22 4.24
N SER A 71 -9.69 -8.76 5.19
CA SER A 71 -9.27 -8.52 6.57
C SER A 71 -8.72 -9.80 7.20
N TYR A 72 -9.24 -10.97 6.84
CA TYR A 72 -8.71 -12.26 7.30
C TYR A 72 -7.27 -12.51 6.82
N SER A 73 -6.90 -12.06 5.61
CA SER A 73 -5.51 -12.14 5.15
C SER A 73 -4.58 -11.34 6.07
N TYR A 74 -4.96 -10.11 6.41
CA TYR A 74 -4.17 -9.27 7.32
C TYR A 74 -4.17 -9.80 8.76
N ILE A 75 -5.29 -10.35 9.24
CA ILE A 75 -5.34 -11.02 10.54
C ILE A 75 -4.35 -12.18 10.55
N GLN A 76 -4.32 -13.00 9.49
CA GLN A 76 -3.41 -14.13 9.41
C GLN A 76 -1.94 -13.67 9.45
N ASP A 77 -1.57 -12.68 8.63
CA ASP A 77 -0.23 -12.09 8.65
C ASP A 77 0.11 -11.53 10.04
N THR A 78 -0.84 -10.84 10.67
CA THR A 78 -0.68 -10.32 12.03
C THR A 78 -0.49 -11.46 13.02
N LEU A 79 -1.25 -12.56 12.92
CA LEU A 79 -1.15 -13.67 13.87
C LEU A 79 0.19 -14.40 13.78
N GLU A 80 0.76 -14.57 12.59
CA GLU A 80 2.10 -15.15 12.41
C GLU A 80 3.15 -14.45 13.28
N ASP A 81 2.97 -13.14 13.44
CA ASP A 81 3.80 -12.26 14.23
C ASP A 81 3.66 -12.46 15.75
N TRP A 82 2.54 -13.02 16.24
CA TRP A 82 2.28 -13.23 17.67
C TRP A 82 2.34 -14.70 18.11
N VAL A 83 2.47 -15.66 17.18
CA VAL A 83 2.43 -17.10 17.48
C VAL A 83 3.35 -17.50 18.63
N GLU A 84 4.62 -17.06 18.61
CA GLU A 84 5.60 -17.41 19.64
C GLU A 84 5.18 -16.87 21.02
N GLU A 85 4.75 -15.62 21.08
CA GLU A 85 4.37 -14.94 22.33
C GLU A 85 3.08 -15.53 22.92
N PHE A 86 2.08 -15.79 22.09
CA PHE A 86 0.82 -16.38 22.53
C PHE A 86 1.00 -17.82 22.99
N GLN A 87 1.85 -18.59 22.30
CA GLN A 87 2.19 -19.95 22.68
C GLN A 87 2.93 -19.99 24.02
N GLU A 88 3.92 -19.12 24.22
CA GLU A 88 4.65 -19.01 25.49
C GLU A 88 3.72 -18.62 26.65
N ALA A 89 2.84 -17.64 26.43
CA ALA A 89 1.87 -17.22 27.43
C ALA A 89 0.93 -18.35 27.83
N LYS A 90 0.51 -19.20 26.88
CA LYS A 90 -0.30 -20.38 27.13
C LYS A 90 0.43 -21.44 27.95
N GLU A 91 1.67 -21.75 27.58
CA GLU A 91 2.52 -22.73 28.29
C GLU A 91 2.83 -22.31 29.73
N GLN A 92 2.96 -21.01 29.99
CA GLN A 92 3.23 -20.45 31.31
C GLN A 92 1.97 -20.16 32.14
N GLY A 93 0.77 -20.43 31.61
CA GLY A 93 -0.49 -20.11 32.29
C GLY A 93 -0.75 -18.60 32.46
N GLN A 94 -0.21 -17.77 31.57
CA GLN A 94 -0.27 -16.31 31.59
C GLN A 94 -1.28 -15.73 30.59
N GLU A 95 -2.20 -16.55 30.07
CA GLU A 95 -3.22 -16.19 29.07
C GLU A 95 -4.06 -14.97 29.46
N ASN A 96 -4.29 -14.77 30.77
CA ASN A 96 -5.06 -13.66 31.30
C ASN A 96 -4.47 -12.27 30.94
N ARG A 97 -3.20 -12.19 30.56
CA ARG A 97 -2.57 -10.96 30.03
C ARG A 97 -3.17 -10.50 28.70
N TYR A 98 -3.72 -11.44 27.92
CA TYR A 98 -4.25 -11.21 26.58
C TYR A 98 -5.78 -11.36 26.52
N LYS A 99 -6.46 -11.37 27.69
CA LYS A 99 -7.91 -11.60 27.77
C LYS A 99 -8.74 -10.60 26.94
N ASP A 100 -8.23 -9.37 26.76
CA ASP A 100 -8.88 -8.29 26.02
C ASP A 100 -8.26 -8.10 24.62
N ASN A 101 -7.34 -8.98 24.19
CA ASN A 101 -6.70 -8.93 22.89
C ASN A 101 -7.48 -9.79 21.88
N GLY A 102 -8.14 -9.14 20.92
CA GLY A 102 -8.93 -9.84 19.89
C GLY A 102 -8.12 -10.80 19.03
N TYR A 103 -6.85 -10.51 18.75
CA TYR A 103 -5.96 -11.41 18.01
C TYR A 103 -5.65 -12.68 18.81
N PHE A 104 -5.50 -12.57 20.13
CA PHE A 104 -5.33 -13.75 20.98
C PHE A 104 -6.57 -14.66 20.95
N ALA A 105 -7.77 -14.07 20.92
CA ALA A 105 -9.01 -14.84 20.77
C ALA A 105 -9.11 -15.52 19.39
N LEU A 106 -8.72 -14.83 18.32
CA LEU A 106 -8.68 -15.38 16.96
C LEU A 106 -7.65 -16.51 16.82
N TRP A 107 -6.46 -16.35 17.40
CA TRP A 107 -5.37 -17.34 17.38
C TRP A 107 -5.76 -18.69 17.99
N GLN A 108 -6.67 -18.70 18.97
CA GLN A 108 -7.16 -19.92 19.62
C GLN A 108 -8.17 -20.69 18.77
N LEU A 109 -8.65 -20.11 17.68
CA LEU A 109 -9.68 -20.68 16.82
C LEU A 109 -9.12 -20.96 15.43
N PRO A 110 -9.55 -22.06 14.78
CA PRO A 110 -9.28 -22.22 13.36
C PRO A 110 -10.02 -21.12 12.56
N GLN A 111 -9.47 -20.72 11.41
CA GLN A 111 -9.94 -19.57 10.62
C GLN A 111 -11.43 -19.67 10.25
N GLU A 112 -11.96 -20.87 10.05
CA GLU A 112 -13.38 -21.10 9.73
C GLU A 112 -14.34 -20.67 10.86
N LYS A 113 -13.81 -20.47 12.08
CA LYS A 113 -14.57 -20.02 13.25
C LYS A 113 -14.32 -18.56 13.61
N TRP A 114 -13.51 -17.81 12.85
CA TRP A 114 -13.24 -16.40 13.14
C TRP A 114 -14.47 -15.51 13.05
N SER A 115 -15.50 -15.91 12.31
CA SER A 115 -16.78 -15.20 12.23
C SER A 115 -17.52 -15.10 13.56
N ALA A 116 -17.14 -15.90 14.57
CA ALA A 116 -17.63 -15.74 15.94
C ALA A 116 -17.06 -14.48 16.64
N ILE A 117 -15.98 -13.90 16.12
CA ILE A 117 -15.26 -12.74 16.68
C ILE A 117 -15.39 -11.54 15.74
N THR A 118 -15.14 -11.72 14.44
CA THR A 118 -15.21 -10.64 13.45
C THR A 118 -15.61 -11.15 12.07
N ASP A 119 -16.39 -10.34 11.35
CA ASP A 119 -16.71 -10.60 9.95
C ASP A 119 -15.46 -10.43 9.06
N ASN A 120 -15.48 -11.06 7.88
CA ASN A 120 -14.44 -10.85 6.89
C ASN A 120 -14.80 -9.66 5.98
N TYR A 121 -13.85 -8.77 5.71
CA TYR A 121 -14.05 -7.57 4.91
C TYR A 121 -13.11 -7.55 3.72
N VAL A 122 -13.60 -7.20 2.53
CA VAL A 122 -12.79 -6.91 1.34
C VAL A 122 -12.33 -5.46 1.44
N LEU A 123 -11.05 -5.26 1.74
CA LEU A 123 -10.47 -3.94 2.00
C LEU A 123 -10.11 -3.26 0.68
N LEU A 124 -10.74 -2.12 0.44
CA LEU A 124 -10.64 -1.37 -0.81
C LEU A 124 -10.08 0.05 -0.61
N TRP A 125 -9.93 0.48 0.64
CA TRP A 125 -9.45 1.81 0.99
C TRP A 125 -8.61 1.79 2.27
N CYS A 126 -7.65 2.71 2.34
CA CYS A 126 -6.77 2.91 3.49
C CYS A 126 -6.53 4.40 3.75
N GLU A 127 -6.54 4.81 5.01
CA GLU A 127 -6.22 6.17 5.46
C GLU A 127 -4.72 6.49 5.30
N ASN A 128 -4.32 7.77 5.19
CA ASN A 128 -2.91 8.15 4.89
C ASN A 128 -1.84 7.60 5.86
N GLN A 129 -2.16 7.31 7.11
CA GLN A 129 -1.22 6.73 8.07
C GLN A 129 -1.23 5.20 8.06
N GLY A 130 -2.12 4.58 7.27
CA GLY A 130 -2.25 3.14 7.18
C GLY A 130 -3.00 2.50 8.35
N VAL A 131 -3.61 3.31 9.22
CA VAL A 131 -4.23 2.84 10.46
C VAL A 131 -5.68 2.38 10.21
N TRP A 132 -6.44 3.19 9.47
CA TRP A 132 -7.84 2.88 9.19
C TRP A 132 -8.02 2.29 7.81
N ASN A 133 -8.84 1.24 7.75
CA ASN A 133 -9.12 0.50 6.53
C ASN A 133 -10.62 0.38 6.34
N ALA A 134 -11.07 0.49 5.09
CA ALA A 134 -12.49 0.41 4.77
C ALA A 134 -12.76 -0.51 3.59
N GLY A 135 -13.98 -1.05 3.57
CA GLY A 135 -14.47 -1.80 2.43
C GLY A 135 -15.75 -2.57 2.68
N TYR A 136 -16.00 -3.55 1.82
CA TYR A 136 -17.24 -4.32 1.83
C TYR A 136 -17.15 -5.48 2.80
N ARG A 137 -18.25 -5.80 3.47
CA ARG A 137 -18.35 -7.09 4.16
C ARG A 137 -18.40 -8.21 3.12
N LEU A 138 -17.56 -9.23 3.26
CA LEU A 138 -17.45 -10.32 2.29
C LEU A 138 -18.78 -11.06 2.10
N SER A 139 -19.54 -11.27 3.18
CA SER A 139 -20.84 -11.94 3.12
C SER A 139 -21.87 -11.17 2.28
N ASP A 140 -21.79 -9.85 2.25
CA ASP A 140 -22.71 -9.01 1.48
C ASP A 140 -22.45 -9.14 -0.02
N LEU A 141 -21.17 -9.28 -0.40
CA LEU A 141 -20.75 -9.59 -1.77
C LEU A 141 -21.18 -11.00 -2.17
N GLN A 142 -21.01 -11.99 -1.28
CA GLN A 142 -21.44 -13.37 -1.52
C GLN A 142 -22.96 -13.48 -1.64
N ALA A 143 -23.71 -12.62 -0.96
CA ALA A 143 -25.16 -12.51 -1.10
C ALA A 143 -25.59 -11.83 -2.42
N GLY A 144 -24.66 -11.30 -3.21
CA GLY A 144 -24.92 -10.67 -4.50
C GLY A 144 -25.59 -9.30 -4.40
N LEU A 145 -25.38 -8.57 -3.30
CA LEU A 145 -25.89 -7.21 -3.18
C LEU A 145 -25.23 -6.29 -4.22
N SER A 146 -26.03 -5.53 -4.96
CA SER A 146 -25.57 -4.69 -6.06
C SER A 146 -24.84 -3.43 -5.61
N ASP A 147 -25.22 -2.90 -4.45
CA ASP A 147 -24.64 -1.70 -3.82
C ASP A 147 -24.66 -1.85 -2.29
N PRO A 148 -23.78 -2.71 -1.75
CA PRO A 148 -23.75 -2.99 -0.32
C PRO A 148 -23.14 -1.82 0.48
N PRO A 149 -23.47 -1.71 1.77
CA PRO A 149 -22.85 -0.73 2.65
C PRO A 149 -21.35 -1.00 2.82
N LEU A 150 -20.62 0.05 3.20
CA LEU A 150 -19.19 -0.03 3.50
C LEU A 150 -18.96 0.13 5.00
N TYR A 151 -17.88 -0.50 5.46
CA TYR A 151 -17.46 -0.58 6.84
C TYR A 151 -16.02 -0.09 6.97
N ILE A 152 -15.71 0.62 8.05
CA ILE A 152 -14.36 1.09 8.38
C ILE A 152 -13.89 0.47 9.70
N SER A 153 -12.60 0.18 9.82
CA SER A 153 -12.02 -0.25 11.08
C SER A 153 -12.11 0.88 12.11
N THR A 154 -12.52 0.55 13.32
CA THR A 154 -12.75 1.53 14.40
C THR A 154 -11.67 1.53 15.46
N ASN A 155 -10.80 0.52 15.42
CA ASN A 155 -9.62 0.39 16.25
C ASN A 155 -8.40 0.23 15.32
N ASP A 156 -7.18 0.44 15.82
CA ASP A 156 -5.92 0.12 15.13
C ASP A 156 -5.75 -1.42 15.02
N ASP A 157 -6.76 -2.09 14.45
CA ASP A 157 -6.88 -3.53 14.27
C ASP A 157 -7.72 -3.88 13.02
N TYR A 158 -7.69 -5.16 12.63
CA TYR A 158 -8.49 -5.74 11.56
C TYR A 158 -9.70 -6.54 12.08
N ILE A 159 -10.16 -6.24 13.30
CA ILE A 159 -11.19 -7.00 14.03
C ILE A 159 -12.45 -6.16 14.21
N SER A 160 -12.29 -4.88 14.52
CA SER A 160 -13.35 -4.00 14.95
C SER A 160 -13.78 -3.11 13.79
N PHE A 161 -15.00 -3.28 13.29
CA PHE A 161 -15.53 -2.52 12.15
C PHE A 161 -16.91 -1.93 12.45
N ALA A 162 -17.18 -0.75 11.92
CA ALA A 162 -18.48 -0.11 11.94
C ALA A 162 -18.89 0.37 10.55
N LYS A 163 -20.20 0.37 10.27
CA LYS A 163 -20.73 0.89 9.01
C LYS A 163 -20.38 2.38 8.89
N CYS A 164 -19.69 2.76 7.82
CA CYS A 164 -19.30 4.14 7.55
C CYS A 164 -20.07 4.77 6.38
N ALA A 165 -20.63 3.96 5.48
CA ALA A 165 -21.43 4.45 4.35
C ALA A 165 -22.53 3.45 3.99
N ASP A 166 -23.66 3.97 3.51
CA ASP A 166 -24.79 3.16 3.06
C ASP A 166 -24.59 2.55 1.67
N ASN A 167 -23.70 3.14 0.86
CA ASN A 167 -23.40 2.73 -0.52
C ASN A 167 -22.05 3.31 -0.98
N LEU A 168 -21.62 2.91 -2.17
CA LEU A 168 -20.35 3.36 -2.76
C LEU A 168 -20.28 4.88 -2.96
N ASP A 169 -21.35 5.52 -3.45
CA ASP A 169 -21.36 6.96 -3.71
C ASP A 169 -21.18 7.78 -2.43
N ALA A 170 -21.87 7.40 -1.35
CA ALA A 170 -21.71 8.03 -0.04
C ALA A 170 -20.28 7.88 0.50
N PHE A 171 -19.67 6.71 0.29
CA PHE A 171 -18.28 6.46 0.68
C PHE A 171 -17.28 7.30 -0.12
N LEU A 172 -17.39 7.28 -1.45
CA LEU A 172 -16.51 8.04 -2.34
C LEU A 172 -16.66 9.55 -2.12
N LEU A 173 -17.88 10.04 -1.83
CA LEU A 173 -18.10 11.43 -1.48
C LEU A 173 -17.35 11.82 -0.20
N SER A 174 -17.35 10.95 0.83
CA SER A 174 -16.57 11.16 2.06
C SER A 174 -15.07 11.19 1.77
N MET A 175 -14.57 10.26 0.96
CA MET A 175 -13.16 10.24 0.58
C MET A 175 -12.76 11.52 -0.18
N LEU A 176 -13.58 11.94 -1.15
CA LEU A 176 -13.32 13.13 -1.96
C LEU A 176 -13.44 14.41 -1.13
N TRP A 177 -14.26 14.41 -0.07
CA TRP A 177 -14.33 15.50 0.89
C TRP A 177 -13.01 15.68 1.64
N ASP A 178 -12.41 14.59 2.12
CA ASP A 178 -11.08 14.62 2.74
C ASP A 178 -10.01 15.05 1.73
N ALA A 179 -10.06 14.55 0.50
CA ALA A 179 -9.13 14.92 -0.56
C ALA A 179 -9.25 16.40 -0.97
N ALA A 180 -10.44 17.00 -0.86
CA ALA A 180 -10.68 18.41 -1.13
C ALA A 180 -9.96 19.33 -0.14
N TYR A 181 -9.63 18.84 1.06
CA TYR A 181 -8.91 19.63 2.04
C TYR A 181 -7.57 20.11 1.48
N GLY A 182 -7.31 21.40 1.60
CA GLY A 182 -6.10 22.03 1.07
C GLY A 182 -5.94 21.97 -0.46
N TYR A 183 -6.98 21.57 -1.21
CA TYR A 183 -6.96 21.57 -2.67
C TYR A 183 -7.18 23.00 -3.19
N ASN A 184 -6.19 23.53 -3.92
CA ASN A 184 -6.25 24.75 -4.76
C ASN A 184 -7.22 25.85 -4.27
N GLY A 185 -6.71 26.85 -3.56
CA GLY A 185 -7.46 28.01 -3.07
C GLY A 185 -8.54 27.69 -2.03
N GLY A 186 -8.71 26.42 -1.67
CA GLY A 186 -9.72 25.91 -0.76
C GLY A 186 -9.54 26.30 0.70
N VAL A 187 -10.66 26.50 1.40
CA VAL A 187 -10.71 26.78 2.84
C VAL A 187 -11.56 25.77 3.58
N ARG A 188 -11.21 25.54 4.85
CA ARG A 188 -11.96 24.74 5.81
C ARG A 188 -12.56 25.65 6.87
N LEU A 189 -13.88 25.63 7.01
CA LEU A 189 -14.63 26.47 7.94
C LEU A 189 -15.48 25.59 8.85
N THR A 190 -15.41 25.83 10.17
CA THR A 190 -16.23 25.13 11.18
C THR A 190 -17.15 26.10 11.94
N ASP A 191 -16.82 27.40 11.95
CA ASP A 191 -17.65 28.43 12.56
C ASP A 191 -18.90 28.70 11.71
N SER A 192 -20.08 28.66 12.36
CA SER A 192 -21.35 28.80 11.66
C SER A 192 -21.53 30.15 10.96
N THR A 193 -20.96 31.23 11.51
CA THR A 193 -21.08 32.57 10.95
C THR A 193 -20.25 32.68 9.67
N GLN A 194 -19.04 32.14 9.70
CA GLN A 194 -18.15 32.07 8.54
C GLN A 194 -18.74 31.19 7.44
N ILE A 195 -19.28 30.01 7.79
CA ILE A 195 -19.95 29.12 6.84
C ILE A 195 -21.12 29.84 6.16
N ASN A 196 -22.02 30.46 6.93
CA ASN A 196 -23.17 31.16 6.39
C ASN A 196 -22.77 32.33 5.48
N SER A 197 -21.73 33.09 5.88
CA SER A 197 -21.16 34.16 5.05
C SER A 197 -20.62 33.63 3.73
N ALA A 198 -19.82 32.56 3.76
CA ALA A 198 -19.24 31.95 2.56
C ALA A 198 -20.30 31.42 1.59
N LEU A 199 -21.30 30.68 2.10
CA LEU A 199 -22.40 30.16 1.28
C LEU A 199 -23.26 31.29 0.71
N SER A 200 -23.58 32.33 1.50
CA SER A 200 -24.35 33.48 1.04
C SER A 200 -23.62 34.26 -0.06
N GLN A 201 -22.30 34.46 0.07
CA GLN A 201 -21.48 35.12 -0.96
C GLN A 201 -21.43 34.30 -2.26
N ALA A 202 -21.42 32.97 -2.13
CA ALA A 202 -21.48 32.07 -3.28
C ALA A 202 -22.87 32.02 -3.94
N GLY A 203 -23.93 32.41 -3.22
CA GLY A 203 -25.33 32.27 -3.65
C GLY A 203 -25.86 30.85 -3.45
N ILE A 204 -25.35 30.14 -2.45
CA ILE A 204 -25.70 28.75 -2.13
C ILE A 204 -26.72 28.74 -0.99
N ASP A 205 -27.85 28.07 -1.19
CA ASP A 205 -28.84 27.86 -0.14
C ASP A 205 -28.42 26.68 0.75
N ARG A 206 -28.02 27.00 1.98
CA ARG A 206 -27.61 26.03 3.00
C ARG A 206 -28.68 24.96 3.27
N LYS A 207 -29.96 25.30 3.20
CA LYS A 207 -31.04 24.33 3.45
C LYS A 207 -31.04 23.19 2.42
N LEU A 208 -30.62 23.49 1.20
CA LEU A 208 -30.48 22.48 0.15
C LEU A 208 -29.31 21.53 0.39
N LEU A 209 -28.30 21.95 1.16
CA LEU A 209 -27.21 21.08 1.59
C LEU A 209 -27.61 20.24 2.81
N GLU A 210 -28.27 20.86 3.80
CA GLU A 210 -28.70 20.16 5.03
C GLU A 210 -29.77 19.08 4.78
N PHE A 211 -30.66 19.30 3.81
CA PHE A 211 -31.72 18.34 3.50
C PHE A 211 -31.20 17.00 2.95
N ARG A 212 -29.96 16.94 2.48
CA ARG A 212 -29.47 15.88 1.59
C ARG A 212 -28.63 14.80 2.26
N GLY A 213 -28.40 14.92 3.57
CA GLY A 213 -27.69 13.92 4.37
C GLY A 213 -26.56 14.52 5.19
N LEU A 214 -25.75 13.65 5.79
CA LEU A 214 -24.64 14.04 6.64
C LEU A 214 -23.55 14.83 5.89
N LEU A 215 -23.33 14.51 4.61
CA LEU A 215 -22.35 15.15 3.74
C LEU A 215 -23.00 15.46 2.39
N SER A 216 -22.80 16.67 1.87
CA SER A 216 -23.40 17.14 0.62
C SER A 216 -22.44 18.03 -0.17
N ALA A 217 -22.57 18.02 -1.50
CA ALA A 217 -21.72 18.81 -2.39
C ALA A 217 -22.54 19.84 -3.20
N CYS A 218 -21.94 21.00 -3.47
CA CYS A 218 -22.41 21.97 -4.44
C CYS A 218 -21.26 22.47 -5.31
N LEU A 219 -21.42 22.39 -6.64
CA LEU A 219 -20.45 22.89 -7.60
C LEU A 219 -20.92 24.23 -8.21
N ASP A 220 -20.08 25.26 -8.07
CA ASP A 220 -20.19 26.51 -8.81
C ASP A 220 -19.35 26.43 -10.08
N ASP A 221 -19.96 26.00 -11.19
CA ASP A 221 -19.30 25.89 -12.50
C ASP A 221 -18.69 27.21 -12.98
N LYS A 222 -19.29 28.36 -12.62
CA LYS A 222 -18.83 29.67 -13.10
C LYS A 222 -17.53 30.09 -12.43
N ARG A 223 -17.37 29.75 -11.16
CA ARG A 223 -16.18 30.07 -10.37
C ARG A 223 -15.22 28.90 -10.24
N GLU A 224 -15.62 27.73 -10.76
CA GLU A 224 -14.95 26.44 -10.63
C GLU A 224 -14.62 26.12 -9.17
N THR A 225 -15.60 26.35 -8.29
CA THR A 225 -15.46 26.10 -6.85
C THR A 225 -16.44 25.03 -6.41
N LEU A 226 -15.90 23.98 -5.82
CA LEU A 226 -16.63 22.93 -5.12
C LEU A 226 -16.80 23.32 -3.64
N TYR A 227 -18.01 23.13 -3.14
CA TYR A 227 -18.39 23.33 -1.75
C TYR A 227 -18.89 22.00 -1.20
N LEU A 228 -18.27 21.50 -0.14
CA LEU A 228 -18.63 20.25 0.50
C LEU A 228 -18.99 20.54 1.96
N TYR A 229 -20.22 20.26 2.31
CA TYR A 229 -20.80 20.61 3.60
C TYR A 229 -21.16 19.34 4.38
N TYR A 230 -20.56 19.20 5.56
CA TYR A 230 -20.85 18.16 6.53
C TYR A 230 -21.66 18.73 7.69
N ASN A 231 -22.66 17.99 8.16
CA ASN A 231 -23.40 18.29 9.37
C ASN A 231 -24.02 17.02 9.98
N ASN A 232 -23.72 16.75 11.26
CA ASN A 232 -24.32 15.64 12.02
C ASN A 232 -25.18 16.10 13.22
N GLY A 233 -25.45 17.40 13.32
CA GLY A 233 -26.20 18.02 14.42
C GLY A 233 -25.33 18.49 15.59
N GLU A 234 -24.21 17.82 15.86
CA GLU A 234 -23.23 18.22 16.89
C GLU A 234 -22.04 18.99 16.30
N TYR A 235 -21.69 18.66 15.07
CA TYR A 235 -20.55 19.21 14.34
C TYR A 235 -20.97 19.59 12.91
N GLN A 236 -20.41 20.69 12.43
CA GLN A 236 -20.56 21.12 11.04
C GLN A 236 -19.24 21.59 10.47
N GLU A 237 -19.08 21.39 9.17
CA GLU A 237 -17.89 21.80 8.45
C GLU A 237 -18.22 22.12 7.00
N LEU A 238 -17.65 23.21 6.49
CA LEU A 238 -17.62 23.52 5.06
C LEU A 238 -16.18 23.43 4.58
N CYS A 239 -15.91 22.47 3.71
CA CYS A 239 -14.68 22.39 2.94
C CYS A 239 -14.95 22.97 1.54
N THR A 240 -14.02 23.75 1.02
CA THR A 240 -14.09 24.26 -0.35
C THR A 240 -12.84 23.90 -1.11
N ALA A 241 -12.97 23.67 -2.41
CA ALA A 241 -11.86 23.44 -3.33
C ALA A 241 -12.12 24.27 -4.58
N ASN A 242 -11.13 25.00 -5.08
CA ASN A 242 -11.23 25.65 -6.38
C ASN A 242 -10.39 24.88 -7.39
N ARG A 243 -10.83 24.79 -8.64
CA ARG A 243 -10.11 24.01 -9.65
C ARG A 243 -8.75 24.63 -10.00
N ASN A 244 -8.69 25.96 -10.11
CA ASN A 244 -7.58 26.67 -10.77
C ASN A 244 -6.87 27.71 -9.89
N LYS A 245 -7.44 28.09 -8.73
CA LYS A 245 -6.81 29.09 -7.85
C LYS A 245 -5.69 28.45 -7.02
N PRO A 246 -4.47 29.01 -7.02
CA PRO A 246 -3.41 28.51 -6.15
C PRO A 246 -3.75 28.73 -4.67
N ALA A 247 -3.48 27.73 -3.81
CA ALA A 247 -3.51 27.85 -2.34
C ALA A 247 -2.08 27.86 -1.78
N PRO A 248 -1.35 28.99 -1.84
CA PRO A 248 0.01 29.06 -1.29
C PRO A 248 0.07 28.89 0.23
N GLN A 249 -1.07 28.95 0.94
CA GLN A 249 -1.18 28.75 2.39
C GLN A 249 -1.82 27.41 2.78
N ALA A 250 -2.22 26.56 1.82
CA ALA A 250 -2.72 25.23 2.17
C ALA A 250 -1.58 24.43 2.80
N LYS A 251 -1.86 23.76 3.93
CA LYS A 251 -0.93 22.76 4.45
C LYS A 251 -0.83 21.64 3.40
N PRO A 252 0.39 21.18 3.05
CA PRO A 252 0.56 20.03 2.17
C PRO A 252 -0.27 18.88 2.72
N VAL A 253 -1.19 18.37 1.91
CA VAL A 253 -1.88 17.13 2.21
C VAL A 253 -0.99 15.99 1.75
N PHE A 254 -0.98 14.88 2.48
CA PHE A 254 -0.24 13.70 2.06
C PHE A 254 -0.69 13.29 0.65
N GLU A 255 0.23 13.43 -0.30
CA GLU A 255 0.11 12.91 -1.65
C GLU A 255 1.07 11.74 -1.71
N LYS A 256 0.54 10.52 -1.79
CA LYS A 256 1.40 9.38 -2.09
C LYS A 256 2.03 9.66 -3.46
N PRO A 257 3.37 9.55 -3.61
CA PRO A 257 3.98 9.77 -4.90
C PRO A 257 3.22 8.95 -5.94
N THR A 258 2.65 9.61 -6.94
CA THR A 258 2.19 8.92 -8.14
C THR A 258 3.38 8.09 -8.60
N LEU A 259 3.20 6.77 -8.71
CA LEU A 259 4.19 5.86 -9.28
C LEU A 259 4.56 6.44 -10.64
N LYS A 260 5.63 7.24 -10.68
CA LYS A 260 6.13 7.79 -11.92
C LYS A 260 6.57 6.58 -12.71
N TYR A 261 5.84 6.33 -13.78
CA TYR A 261 6.26 5.53 -14.91
C TYR A 261 7.79 5.52 -15.04
N VAL A 262 8.40 4.33 -14.93
CA VAL A 262 9.83 4.16 -15.19
C VAL A 262 10.00 3.16 -16.33
N PRO A 263 10.21 3.63 -17.57
CA PRO A 263 10.62 2.76 -18.64
C PRO A 263 12.15 2.58 -18.57
N LYS A 264 12.58 1.31 -18.61
CA LYS A 264 13.95 0.84 -18.90
C LYS A 264 14.99 0.98 -17.76
N GLY A 265 14.78 0.28 -16.64
CA GLY A 265 15.89 -0.08 -15.74
C GLY A 265 16.92 -0.98 -16.44
N PRO A 266 17.99 -1.43 -15.76
CA PRO A 266 18.18 -1.38 -14.30
C PRO A 266 18.58 0.01 -13.77
N TYR A 267 18.26 0.28 -12.51
CA TYR A 267 18.56 1.56 -11.83
C TYR A 267 19.63 1.38 -10.75
N HIS A 268 20.47 2.41 -10.57
CA HIS A 268 21.41 2.49 -9.45
C HIS A 268 20.73 3.13 -8.23
N ILE A 269 20.98 2.59 -7.03
CA ILE A 269 20.38 3.11 -5.80
C ILE A 269 21.31 4.12 -5.13
N GLU A 270 20.75 5.24 -4.70
CA GLU A 270 21.45 6.24 -3.90
C GLU A 270 20.64 6.66 -2.67
N VAL A 271 21.34 7.18 -1.66
CA VAL A 271 20.74 7.81 -0.47
C VAL A 271 20.59 9.31 -0.71
N THR A 272 19.47 9.89 -0.24
CA THR A 272 19.12 11.30 -0.51
C THR A 272 19.75 12.32 0.43
N PHE A 273 20.61 11.90 1.35
CA PHE A 273 21.07 12.72 2.46
C PHE A 273 22.46 12.28 2.93
N ASP A 274 23.20 13.24 3.49
CA ASP A 274 24.49 12.98 4.12
C ASP A 274 24.27 12.32 5.49
N GLN A 275 24.67 11.05 5.62
CA GLN A 275 24.64 10.30 6.88
C GLN A 275 25.79 10.69 7.82
N GLY A 276 26.73 11.52 7.35
CA GLY A 276 27.98 11.80 8.03
C GLY A 276 28.96 10.64 7.93
N ILE A 277 29.96 10.67 8.81
CA ILE A 277 31.02 9.66 8.86
C ILE A 277 30.44 8.34 9.36
N ASP A 278 30.70 7.27 8.62
CA ASP A 278 30.39 5.89 9.02
C ASP A 278 30.92 5.57 10.44
N PRO A 279 30.03 5.24 11.40
CA PRO A 279 30.44 4.90 12.76
C PRO A 279 31.26 3.60 12.83
N PRO A 280 32.30 3.53 13.69
CA PRO A 280 33.05 2.30 13.88
C PRO A 280 32.15 1.16 14.41
N ASN A 281 32.21 0.00 13.76
CA ASN A 281 31.38 -1.19 14.00
C ASN A 281 29.89 -1.03 13.62
N SER A 282 29.58 -0.09 12.72
CA SER A 282 28.26 -0.05 12.09
C SER A 282 27.99 -1.35 11.33
N THR A 283 26.72 -1.74 11.25
CA THR A 283 26.25 -2.81 10.37
C THR A 283 25.75 -2.14 9.09
N HIS A 284 26.45 -2.37 7.99
CA HIS A 284 26.05 -1.82 6.70
C HIS A 284 24.80 -2.55 6.19
N ILE A 285 23.88 -1.81 5.59
CA ILE A 285 22.64 -2.35 5.06
C ILE A 285 22.21 -1.56 3.83
N HIS A 286 21.90 -2.29 2.75
CA HIS A 286 21.35 -1.68 1.54
C HIS A 286 20.02 -0.95 1.84
N PRO A 287 19.81 0.29 1.36
CA PRO A 287 18.61 1.08 1.64
C PRO A 287 17.28 0.38 1.35
N LEU A 288 17.19 -0.31 0.21
CA LEU A 288 15.97 -1.07 -0.12
C LEU A 288 15.75 -2.27 0.80
N ILE A 289 16.81 -2.93 1.26
CA ILE A 289 16.68 -4.04 2.20
C ILE A 289 16.17 -3.49 3.53
N ALA A 290 16.78 -2.39 4.02
CA ALA A 290 16.35 -1.75 5.25
C ALA A 290 14.87 -1.34 5.20
N ARG A 291 14.42 -0.84 4.04
CA ARG A 291 13.02 -0.49 3.82
C ARG A 291 12.07 -1.67 3.78
N VAL A 292 12.45 -2.77 3.14
CA VAL A 292 11.61 -3.97 3.13
C VAL A 292 11.49 -4.54 4.54
N ILE A 293 12.60 -4.62 5.29
CA ILE A 293 12.59 -5.06 6.69
C ILE A 293 11.71 -4.14 7.54
N GLU A 294 11.83 -2.82 7.40
CA GLU A 294 10.95 -1.89 8.10
C GLU A 294 9.47 -2.09 7.75
N ARG A 295 9.12 -2.24 6.47
CA ARG A 295 7.73 -2.48 6.08
C ARG A 295 7.18 -3.77 6.66
N MET A 296 8.00 -4.82 6.71
CA MET A 296 7.59 -6.12 7.22
C MET A 296 7.42 -6.13 8.74
N TYR A 297 8.24 -5.38 9.50
CA TYR A 297 8.30 -5.53 10.96
C TYR A 297 8.13 -4.22 11.76
N GLY A 298 7.82 -3.10 11.09
CA GLY A 298 8.15 -1.71 11.49
C GLY A 298 7.87 -1.25 12.92
N LYS A 299 6.79 -1.70 13.58
CA LYS A 299 6.50 -1.33 14.99
C LYS A 299 7.44 -2.00 16.01
N ARG A 300 8.19 -3.03 15.61
CA ARG A 300 9.02 -3.87 16.49
C ARG A 300 10.52 -3.59 16.38
N LEU A 301 10.93 -2.72 15.47
CA LEU A 301 12.34 -2.50 15.11
C LEU A 301 12.98 -1.32 15.86
N LEU A 302 13.09 -1.41 17.19
CA LEU A 302 13.55 -0.29 18.02
C LEU A 302 15.07 -0.26 18.19
N VAL A 303 15.69 -1.43 18.29
CA VAL A 303 17.14 -1.55 18.54
C VAL A 303 17.80 -2.52 17.56
N ARG A 304 19.14 -2.51 17.53
CA ARG A 304 19.94 -3.38 16.66
C ARG A 304 19.53 -4.85 16.73
N TYR A 305 19.24 -5.34 17.93
CA TYR A 305 18.83 -6.72 18.16
C TYR A 305 17.54 -7.05 17.39
N ASP A 306 16.54 -6.16 17.40
CA ASP A 306 15.26 -6.39 16.73
C ASP A 306 15.44 -6.47 15.22
N TRP A 307 16.26 -5.59 14.65
CA TRP A 307 16.63 -5.60 13.23
C TRP A 307 17.32 -6.90 12.83
N MET A 308 18.36 -7.31 13.56
CA MET A 308 19.07 -8.56 13.26
C MET A 308 18.16 -9.79 13.42
N LYS A 309 17.27 -9.78 14.41
CA LYS A 309 16.26 -10.84 14.61
C LYS A 309 15.28 -10.89 13.43
N ALA A 310 14.78 -9.74 12.98
CA ALA A 310 13.89 -9.64 11.83
C ALA A 310 14.56 -10.11 10.52
N ILE A 311 15.79 -9.67 10.26
CA ILE A 311 16.63 -10.13 9.15
C ILE A 311 16.78 -11.66 9.21
N GLY A 312 17.12 -12.22 10.36
CA GLY A 312 17.30 -13.66 10.54
C GLY A 312 16.02 -14.49 10.33
N LYS A 313 14.84 -13.92 10.64
CA LYS A 313 13.52 -14.56 10.43
C LYS A 313 13.01 -14.46 8.98
N THR A 314 13.58 -13.58 8.17
CA THR A 314 13.05 -13.27 6.83
C THR A 314 13.19 -14.46 5.88
N LYS A 315 12.06 -14.91 5.33
CA LYS A 315 11.99 -16.01 4.35
C LYS A 315 11.86 -15.54 2.90
N GLY A 316 11.32 -14.34 2.70
CA GLY A 316 11.12 -13.75 1.38
C GLY A 316 11.58 -12.31 1.37
N LEU A 317 12.46 -11.97 0.43
CA LEU A 317 12.97 -10.61 0.23
C LEU A 317 12.66 -10.22 -1.22
N THR A 318 11.79 -9.22 -1.40
CA THR A 318 11.48 -8.65 -2.71
C THR A 318 11.85 -7.19 -2.70
N LEU A 319 12.91 -6.86 -3.43
CA LEU A 319 13.41 -5.51 -3.60
C LEU A 319 12.78 -4.94 -4.87
N ASP A 320 11.83 -4.04 -4.69
CA ASP A 320 11.20 -3.30 -5.76
C ASP A 320 11.47 -1.79 -5.58
N LEU A 321 11.13 -1.02 -6.61
CA LEU A 321 11.27 0.43 -6.61
C LEU A 321 10.02 1.12 -6.04
N ARG A 322 9.24 0.42 -5.20
CA ARG A 322 8.05 0.99 -4.59
C ARG A 322 8.45 2.08 -3.61
N ASP A 323 7.92 3.28 -3.83
CA ASP A 323 8.19 4.50 -3.05
C ASP A 323 9.63 5.04 -3.20
N VAL A 324 10.30 4.71 -4.31
CA VAL A 324 11.59 5.27 -4.71
C VAL A 324 11.37 6.47 -5.63
N ILE A 325 12.14 7.55 -5.45
CA ILE A 325 12.13 8.69 -6.37
C ILE A 325 13.17 8.42 -7.44
N ILE A 326 12.77 8.43 -8.71
CA ILE A 326 13.69 8.18 -9.83
C ILE A 326 13.92 9.48 -10.59
N GLU A 327 15.18 9.86 -10.67
CA GLU A 327 15.65 11.02 -11.40
C GLU A 327 15.68 10.75 -12.92
N PRO A 328 15.61 11.80 -13.76
CA PRO A 328 15.63 11.64 -15.22
C PRO A 328 16.89 10.94 -15.77
N ASP A 329 17.98 10.90 -15.00
CA ASP A 329 19.24 10.24 -15.35
C ASP A 329 19.26 8.73 -15.04
N GLY A 330 18.21 8.20 -14.41
CA GLY A 330 18.12 6.79 -14.01
C GLY A 330 18.64 6.50 -12.61
N THR A 331 18.95 7.52 -11.81
CA THR A 331 19.29 7.36 -10.40
C THR A 331 18.03 7.18 -9.57
N ALA A 332 18.03 6.15 -8.71
CA ALA A 332 16.90 5.77 -7.89
C ALA A 332 17.19 6.04 -6.40
N HIS A 333 16.46 7.00 -5.84
CA HIS A 333 16.63 7.45 -4.47
C HIS A 333 15.71 6.71 -3.50
N ALA A 334 16.30 5.82 -2.70
CA ALA A 334 15.56 5.06 -1.69
C ALA A 334 15.31 5.93 -0.45
N PRO A 335 14.08 5.93 0.09
CA PRO A 335 13.78 6.75 1.27
C PRO A 335 14.40 6.12 2.53
N ILE A 336 14.56 6.91 3.60
CA ILE A 336 15.26 6.50 4.85
C ILE A 336 14.33 5.81 5.86
N PRO A 337 14.60 4.57 6.31
CA PRO A 337 13.76 3.94 7.33
C PRO A 337 13.65 4.83 8.58
N VAL A 338 12.43 5.01 9.07
CA VAL A 338 12.07 5.86 10.21
C VAL A 338 12.75 5.38 11.49
N ASN A 339 12.85 4.06 11.68
CA ASN A 339 13.36 3.45 12.92
C ASN A 339 14.75 2.80 12.76
N LEU A 340 15.58 3.28 11.82
CA LEU A 340 16.93 2.73 11.65
C LEU A 340 17.86 3.17 12.81
N PRO A 341 18.38 2.25 13.65
CA PRO A 341 19.25 2.61 14.76
C PRO A 341 20.60 3.11 14.24
N SER A 342 21.25 3.99 15.00
CA SER A 342 22.58 4.54 14.65
C SER A 342 23.71 3.50 14.58
N SER A 343 23.44 2.24 14.95
CA SER A 343 24.34 1.11 14.76
C SER A 343 24.31 0.54 13.34
N PHE A 344 23.41 1.03 12.48
CA PHE A 344 23.37 0.70 11.06
C PHE A 344 23.85 1.88 10.23
N TYR A 345 24.46 1.58 9.08
CA TYR A 345 24.87 2.55 8.07
C TYR A 345 24.22 2.17 6.74
N LEU A 346 23.51 3.10 6.10
CA LEU A 346 22.92 2.82 4.78
C LEU A 346 24.02 2.88 3.72
N ASP A 347 24.27 1.74 3.08
CA ASP A 347 25.29 1.62 2.05
C ASP A 347 24.66 0.98 0.80
N PRO A 348 24.39 1.75 -0.27
CA PRO A 348 23.82 1.23 -1.51
C PRO A 348 24.67 0.19 -2.24
N ALA A 349 25.97 0.10 -1.93
CA ALA A 349 26.85 -0.90 -2.52
C ALA A 349 26.92 -2.19 -1.68
N ASP A 350 26.45 -2.18 -0.43
CA ASP A 350 26.59 -3.32 0.48
C ASP A 350 25.35 -4.23 0.52
N TRP A 351 25.51 -5.39 -0.09
CA TRP A 351 24.52 -6.47 -0.16
C TRP A 351 24.76 -7.58 0.88
N SER A 352 25.85 -7.50 1.66
CA SER A 352 26.32 -8.57 2.56
C SER A 352 25.32 -8.90 3.66
N ILE A 353 24.44 -7.98 4.04
CA ILE A 353 23.37 -8.22 5.02
C ILE A 353 22.43 -9.37 4.62
N ILE A 354 22.32 -9.69 3.32
CA ILE A 354 21.55 -10.85 2.83
C ILE A 354 22.15 -12.16 3.34
N GLU A 355 23.46 -12.21 3.58
CA GLU A 355 24.14 -13.38 4.14
C GLU A 355 23.66 -13.72 5.57
N GLU A 356 23.12 -12.73 6.28
CA GLU A 356 22.54 -12.86 7.62
C GLU A 356 21.08 -13.33 7.61
N MET A 357 20.54 -13.74 6.45
CA MET A 357 19.18 -14.28 6.29
C MET A 357 19.20 -15.81 6.07
N PRO A 358 19.49 -16.64 7.09
CA PRO A 358 19.66 -18.09 6.94
C PRO A 358 18.37 -18.81 6.49
N ASN A 359 17.21 -18.18 6.71
CA ASN A 359 15.90 -18.73 6.36
C ASN A 359 15.39 -18.25 4.98
N LEU A 360 16.18 -17.49 4.23
CA LEU A 360 15.76 -16.92 2.94
C LEU A 360 15.51 -18.03 1.91
N GLN A 361 14.27 -18.11 1.45
CA GLN A 361 13.77 -19.06 0.46
C GLN A 361 13.39 -18.38 -0.85
N THR A 362 13.04 -17.10 -0.81
CA THR A 362 12.65 -16.30 -1.96
C THR A 362 13.44 -15.01 -1.98
N LEU A 363 14.13 -14.73 -3.09
CA LEU A 363 14.84 -13.49 -3.33
C LEU A 363 14.44 -12.94 -4.69
N ARG A 364 13.92 -11.72 -4.72
CA ARG A 364 13.66 -10.97 -5.95
C ARG A 364 14.40 -9.64 -5.89
N ILE A 365 15.30 -9.43 -6.85
CA ILE A 365 16.02 -8.18 -7.08
C ILE A 365 15.73 -7.83 -8.54
N GLU A 366 14.81 -6.88 -8.78
CA GLU A 366 14.29 -6.64 -10.12
C GLU A 366 14.50 -5.19 -10.55
N ASN A 367 14.97 -4.97 -11.77
CA ASN A 367 15.27 -3.63 -12.32
C ASN A 367 16.35 -2.87 -11.54
N LEU A 368 17.34 -3.55 -10.98
CA LEU A 368 18.39 -2.94 -10.15
C LEU A 368 19.79 -3.26 -10.68
N ILE A 369 20.70 -2.30 -10.54
CA ILE A 369 22.14 -2.55 -10.67
C ILE A 369 22.64 -3.06 -9.32
N VAL A 370 23.38 -4.16 -9.35
CA VAL A 370 24.00 -4.80 -8.18
C VAL A 370 25.50 -4.82 -8.39
N ASP A 371 26.25 -4.23 -7.47
CA ASP A 371 27.71 -4.13 -7.60
C ASP A 371 28.41 -5.47 -7.43
N ASP A 372 27.95 -6.30 -6.49
CA ASP A 372 28.52 -7.62 -6.23
C ASP A 372 27.43 -8.65 -5.90
N PHE A 373 27.35 -9.71 -6.71
CA PHE A 373 26.43 -10.83 -6.52
C PHE A 373 26.99 -11.94 -5.61
N SER A 374 28.20 -11.79 -5.05
CA SER A 374 28.89 -12.85 -4.29
C SER A 374 28.09 -13.39 -3.09
N PHE A 375 27.22 -12.56 -2.50
CA PHE A 375 26.29 -12.92 -1.43
C PHE A 375 25.38 -14.10 -1.79
N LEU A 376 25.04 -14.29 -3.08
CA LEU A 376 24.22 -15.42 -3.54
C LEU A 376 24.83 -16.76 -3.11
N SER A 377 26.15 -16.86 -3.06
CA SER A 377 26.84 -18.08 -2.66
C SER A 377 26.53 -18.53 -1.23
N LYS A 378 26.01 -17.64 -0.36
CA LYS A 378 25.61 -17.93 1.02
C LYS A 378 24.14 -18.31 1.17
N CYS A 379 23.30 -18.03 0.17
CA CYS A 379 21.86 -18.23 0.21
C CYS A 379 21.47 -19.72 0.03
N LYS A 380 21.91 -20.61 0.93
CA LYS A 380 21.81 -22.07 0.77
C LYS A 380 20.38 -22.63 0.84
N ASN A 381 19.43 -21.86 1.36
CA ASN A 381 18.02 -22.23 1.46
C ASN A 381 17.14 -21.63 0.36
N LEU A 382 17.75 -20.90 -0.59
CA LEU A 382 17.02 -20.21 -1.63
C LEU A 382 16.38 -21.20 -2.60
N LYS A 383 15.06 -21.08 -2.78
CA LYS A 383 14.24 -21.89 -3.66
C LYS A 383 13.81 -21.14 -4.91
N MET A 384 13.57 -19.84 -4.79
CA MET A 384 13.22 -19.00 -5.93
C MET A 384 14.08 -17.74 -5.95
N LEU A 385 14.67 -17.49 -7.12
CA LEU A 385 15.50 -16.33 -7.40
C LEU A 385 14.97 -15.59 -8.63
N SER A 386 14.64 -14.31 -8.49
CA SER A 386 14.43 -13.41 -9.62
C SER A 386 15.52 -12.35 -9.63
N LEU A 387 16.24 -12.26 -10.75
CA LEU A 387 17.19 -11.19 -11.06
C LEU A 387 16.73 -10.41 -12.29
N TYR A 388 15.42 -10.39 -12.56
CA TYR A 388 14.82 -9.79 -13.75
C TYR A 388 15.36 -8.39 -14.02
N ASN A 389 15.86 -8.17 -15.24
CA ASN A 389 16.39 -6.90 -15.71
C ASN A 389 17.45 -6.30 -14.76
N THR A 390 18.48 -7.08 -14.42
CA THR A 390 19.65 -6.66 -13.64
C THR A 390 20.94 -6.80 -14.46
N ASN A 391 22.07 -6.33 -13.93
CA ASN A 391 23.40 -6.52 -14.51
C ASN A 391 24.04 -7.89 -14.22
N PHE A 392 23.25 -8.92 -13.88
CA PHE A 392 23.75 -10.27 -13.64
C PHE A 392 24.26 -10.94 -14.94
N THR A 393 25.44 -11.55 -14.91
CA THR A 393 26.06 -12.19 -16.08
C THR A 393 26.33 -13.68 -15.87
N ASP A 394 27.11 -14.06 -14.86
CA ASP A 394 27.68 -15.41 -14.74
C ASP A 394 26.72 -16.46 -14.15
N CYS A 395 26.10 -17.26 -15.03
CA CYS A 395 25.17 -18.33 -14.64
C CYS A 395 25.81 -19.43 -13.78
N ARG A 396 27.15 -19.60 -13.76
CA ARG A 396 27.82 -20.61 -12.91
C ARG A 396 27.60 -20.37 -11.42
N MET A 397 27.25 -19.13 -11.03
CA MET A 397 26.90 -18.81 -9.64
C MET A 397 25.69 -19.60 -9.13
N LEU A 398 24.76 -19.98 -10.02
CA LEU A 398 23.56 -20.73 -9.67
C LEU A 398 23.88 -22.14 -9.17
N LEU A 399 25.00 -22.74 -9.60
CA LEU A 399 25.48 -24.03 -9.09
C LEU A 399 25.78 -24.00 -7.58
N LYS A 400 25.93 -22.81 -6.99
CA LYS A 400 26.17 -22.63 -5.54
C LYS A 400 24.88 -22.61 -4.72
N LEU A 401 23.71 -22.70 -5.36
CA LEU A 401 22.37 -22.65 -4.76
C LEU A 401 21.70 -24.04 -4.81
N PRO A 402 21.98 -24.94 -3.84
CA PRO A 402 21.63 -26.36 -3.94
C PRO A 402 20.14 -26.67 -3.83
N LYS A 403 19.31 -25.69 -3.42
CA LYS A 403 17.86 -25.86 -3.25
C LYS A 403 17.06 -25.01 -4.23
N LEU A 404 17.71 -24.40 -5.22
CA LEU A 404 17.03 -23.57 -6.20
C LEU A 404 16.07 -24.44 -7.01
N GLU A 405 14.81 -24.02 -7.10
CA GLU A 405 13.71 -24.70 -7.79
C GLU A 405 13.20 -23.82 -8.96
N GLU A 406 13.23 -22.50 -8.83
CA GLU A 406 12.74 -21.55 -9.83
C GLU A 406 13.71 -20.37 -10.01
N VAL A 407 13.94 -19.98 -11.27
CA VAL A 407 14.76 -18.80 -11.60
C VAL A 407 14.13 -17.93 -12.69
N ASP A 408 14.25 -16.62 -12.54
CA ASP A 408 13.93 -15.62 -13.57
C ASP A 408 15.15 -14.72 -13.80
N LEU A 409 15.73 -14.81 -15.00
CA LEU A 409 16.91 -14.04 -15.43
C LEU A 409 16.63 -13.24 -16.71
N ARG A 410 15.35 -13.00 -17.04
CA ARG A 410 15.01 -12.28 -18.27
C ARG A 410 15.59 -10.87 -18.23
N PHE A 411 16.07 -10.42 -19.39
CA PHE A 411 16.74 -9.11 -19.56
C PHE A 411 18.04 -8.94 -18.77
N CYS A 412 18.70 -10.04 -18.38
CA CYS A 412 20.07 -10.03 -17.91
C CYS A 412 21.06 -10.26 -19.08
N PRO A 413 22.25 -9.64 -19.06
CA PRO A 413 23.32 -9.90 -20.03
C PRO A 413 24.08 -11.21 -19.71
N LEU A 414 23.43 -12.36 -19.91
CA LEU A 414 23.92 -13.65 -19.44
C LEU A 414 25.19 -14.14 -20.16
N GLU A 415 26.05 -14.79 -19.37
CA GLU A 415 27.20 -15.59 -19.78
C GLU A 415 27.07 -16.98 -19.15
N HIS A 416 27.70 -17.99 -19.76
CA HIS A 416 27.68 -19.38 -19.30
C HIS A 416 26.27 -20.02 -19.21
N GLU A 417 25.37 -19.65 -20.12
CA GLU A 417 23.98 -20.14 -20.15
C GLU A 417 23.86 -21.67 -20.26
N GLU A 418 24.90 -22.38 -20.73
CA GLU A 418 24.95 -23.84 -20.72
C GLU A 418 24.68 -24.44 -19.33
N VAL A 419 25.00 -23.71 -18.26
CA VAL A 419 24.72 -24.10 -16.87
C VAL A 419 23.22 -24.28 -16.63
N LEU A 420 22.38 -23.45 -17.23
CA LEU A 420 20.92 -23.50 -17.06
C LEU A 420 20.32 -24.82 -17.56
N GLN A 421 20.98 -25.50 -18.50
CA GLN A 421 20.56 -26.80 -19.01
C GLN A 421 20.96 -27.96 -18.08
N THR A 422 21.93 -27.72 -17.20
CA THR A 422 22.41 -28.72 -16.22
C THR A 422 21.61 -28.70 -14.92
N LEU A 423 20.85 -27.62 -14.68
CA LEU A 423 20.04 -27.41 -13.49
C LEU A 423 18.62 -27.97 -13.71
N ASP A 424 18.14 -28.78 -12.77
CA ASP A 424 16.74 -29.24 -12.75
C ASP A 424 15.85 -28.18 -12.07
N ILE A 425 15.67 -27.03 -12.75
CA ILE A 425 14.95 -25.87 -12.23
C ILE A 425 13.96 -25.32 -13.25
N ARG A 426 12.85 -24.75 -12.76
CA ARG A 426 11.86 -24.05 -13.57
C ARG A 426 12.40 -22.68 -13.97
N GLN A 427 12.40 -22.40 -15.28
CA GLN A 427 12.79 -21.11 -15.84
C GLN A 427 11.56 -20.31 -16.25
N VAL A 428 11.40 -19.09 -15.75
CA VAL A 428 10.26 -18.23 -16.07
C VAL A 428 10.50 -17.51 -17.40
N GLY A 429 9.66 -17.78 -18.41
CA GLY A 429 9.59 -17.00 -19.65
C GLY A 429 10.78 -17.11 -20.62
N LEU A 430 11.73 -18.02 -20.39
CA LEU A 430 12.76 -18.41 -21.37
C LEU A 430 12.18 -19.50 -22.29
N ALA A 431 11.28 -19.12 -23.20
CA ALA A 431 10.85 -20.02 -24.26
C ALA A 431 12.01 -20.21 -25.26
N LYS A 432 12.37 -21.46 -25.53
CA LYS A 432 13.34 -21.82 -26.56
C LYS A 432 12.91 -21.22 -27.91
N GLU A 433 13.66 -20.28 -28.45
CA GLU A 433 13.67 -20.06 -29.90
C GLU A 433 14.25 -21.35 -30.53
N GLN A 434 13.37 -22.26 -30.94
CA GLN A 434 13.74 -23.36 -31.83
C GLN A 434 13.67 -22.84 -33.26
N GLN A 435 14.86 -22.61 -33.83
CA GLN A 435 15.27 -22.55 -35.25
C GLN A 435 14.40 -21.81 -36.27
#